data_AF-A0A2M7L624-F1
#
_entry.id   AF-A0A2M7L624-F1
#
_cell.length_a   1.000
_cell.length_b   1.000
_cell.length_c   1.000
_cell.angle_alpha   90.00
_cell.angle_beta   90.00
_cell.angle_gamma   90.00
#
_symmetry.space_group_name_H-M   'P 1'
#
loop_
_entity.id
_entity.type
_entity.pdbx_description
1 polymer ?
#
loop_
_entity_poly.entity_id
_entity_poly.type
_entity_poly.pdbx_seq_one_letter_code
_entity_poly.pdbx_strand_id
1 'polypeptide(L)'
;MQMPASISRPGNRLGATLLLLLVSALFYGASLVKIPAIDDVTDTYFSESIRSATLAYATTRGVNAVVSVVKESHLELAPAGVGITIAAGQILDPIDDMTERLSSVLVAAIASIGIQKLGYEIGTAISFKAIAMVLLLMAPLLWLNSAALAALYEPLLKLCLLLLLLRFLLPVSALISDQLYSHWLQPGITDAVDDLSAVSNSYQSLSKLPPEQGGGFFSSMTAATSEKVEQIRAAFMQMVEHAENIIRSLLTLMTLYLAVFVVQVVMLPLLMLWLMLRIAKSRMLDSWAVSFRRKLTDSHDDAAL
;
A
#
# COMPACT_ATOMS: atom_id res chain seq x y z
N MET A 1 40.22 41.42 33.40
CA MET A 1 40.65 40.07 33.79
C MET A 1 39.45 39.16 33.59
N GLN A 2 39.38 38.46 32.45
CA GLN A 2 38.25 37.58 32.11
C GLN A 2 38.33 36.34 33.00
N MET A 3 37.27 36.05 33.75
CA MET A 3 37.15 34.79 34.47
C MET A 3 37.08 33.62 33.48
N PRO A 4 37.78 32.50 33.72
CA PRO A 4 37.66 31.33 32.87
C PRO A 4 36.25 30.75 32.99
N ALA A 5 35.72 30.29 31.85
CA ALA A 5 34.43 29.62 31.75
C ALA A 5 34.32 28.49 32.78
N SER A 6 33.22 28.48 33.52
CA SER A 6 32.91 27.44 34.50
C SER A 6 32.96 26.08 33.82
N ILE A 7 33.89 25.25 34.29
CA ILE A 7 33.97 23.84 33.93
C ILE A 7 32.71 23.18 34.49
N SER A 8 31.79 22.78 33.63
CA SER A 8 30.61 22.02 34.03
C SER A 8 31.02 20.78 34.83
N ARG A 9 30.48 20.64 36.04
CA ARG A 9 30.83 19.57 36.99
C ARG A 9 30.61 18.18 36.36
N PRO A 10 31.50 17.20 36.60
CA PRO A 10 31.44 15.86 35.98
C PRO A 10 30.14 15.08 36.26
N GLY A 11 29.40 15.41 37.33
CA GLY A 11 28.13 14.77 37.69
C GLY A 11 27.01 14.95 36.66
N ASN A 12 26.92 16.10 35.99
CA ASN A 12 25.85 16.37 35.02
C ASN A 12 26.05 15.61 33.71
N ARG A 13 27.31 15.42 33.29
CA ARG A 13 27.66 14.67 32.07
C ARG A 13 27.39 13.19 32.22
N LEU A 14 27.62 12.63 33.42
CA LEU A 14 27.28 11.25 33.75
C LEU A 14 25.78 10.99 33.66
N GLY A 15 24.95 11.85 34.27
CA GLY A 15 23.49 11.73 34.20
C GLY A 15 22.95 11.79 32.77
N ALA A 16 23.41 12.75 31.96
CA ALA A 16 23.05 12.86 30.55
C ALA A 16 23.48 11.65 29.72
N THR A 17 24.68 11.11 29.98
CA THR A 17 25.18 9.90 29.32
C THR A 17 24.31 8.69 29.65
N LEU A 18 24.00 8.48 30.93
CA LEU A 18 23.14 7.39 31.38
C LEU A 18 21.74 7.50 30.77
N LEU A 19 21.18 8.72 30.67
CA LEU A 19 19.89 8.95 30.02
C LEU A 19 19.94 8.63 28.53
N LEU A 20 20.96 9.06 27.79
CA LEU A 20 21.11 8.72 26.36
C LEU A 20 21.24 7.21 26.15
N LEU A 21 22.02 6.53 26.98
CA LEU A 21 22.17 5.08 26.93
C LEU A 21 20.86 4.35 27.25
N LEU A 22 20.13 4.82 28.27
CA LEU A 22 18.82 4.27 28.63
C LEU A 22 17.80 4.45 27.49
N VAL A 23 17.70 5.65 26.91
CA VAL A 23 16.78 5.92 25.80
C VAL A 23 17.20 5.13 24.55
N SER A 24 18.50 5.02 24.26
CA SER A 24 19.02 4.17 23.19
C SER A 24 18.63 2.70 23.39
N ALA A 25 18.82 2.16 24.59
CA ALA A 25 18.43 0.79 24.92
C ALA A 25 16.91 0.58 24.82
N LEU A 26 16.10 1.57 25.22
CA LEU A 26 14.64 1.54 25.06
C LEU A 26 14.23 1.49 23.58
N PHE A 27 14.82 2.32 22.72
CA PHE A 27 14.54 2.27 21.27
C PHE A 27 14.99 0.96 20.64
N TYR A 28 16.14 0.41 21.06
CA TYR A 28 16.60 -0.88 20.58
C TYR A 28 15.65 -2.01 21.02
N GLY A 29 15.22 -2.02 22.28
CA GLY A 29 14.23 -2.97 22.78
C GLY A 29 12.87 -2.83 22.09
N ALA A 30 12.39 -1.60 21.88
CA ALA A 30 11.17 -1.30 21.14
C ALA A 30 11.25 -1.77 19.68
N SER A 31 12.45 -1.82 19.09
CA SER A 31 12.63 -2.38 17.74
C SER A 31 12.38 -3.88 17.66
N LEU A 32 12.40 -4.60 18.79
CA LEU A 32 12.16 -6.05 18.83
C LEU A 32 10.68 -6.40 19.01
N VAL A 33 9.84 -5.40 19.28
CA VAL A 33 8.42 -5.57 19.59
C VAL A 33 7.59 -4.84 18.53
N LYS A 34 6.62 -5.54 17.93
CA LYS A 34 5.60 -4.88 17.10
C LYS A 34 4.65 -4.09 17.99
N ILE A 35 4.33 -2.86 17.62
CA ILE A 35 3.37 -2.03 18.35
C ILE A 35 1.95 -2.45 17.93
N PRO A 36 1.19 -3.22 18.72
CA PRO A 36 0.01 -3.92 18.21
C PRO A 36 -1.07 -2.98 17.66
N ALA A 37 -1.28 -1.84 18.32
CA ALA A 37 -2.33 -0.90 17.93
C ALA A 37 -2.08 -0.16 16.59
N ILE A 38 -0.81 -0.08 16.15
CA ILE A 38 -0.42 0.72 14.98
C ILE A 38 0.15 -0.18 13.89
N ASP A 39 1.08 -1.06 14.26
CA ASP A 39 1.81 -1.89 13.30
C ASP A 39 0.92 -3.02 12.75
N ASP A 40 0.06 -3.62 13.57
CA ASP A 40 -0.82 -4.70 13.10
C ASP A 40 -1.95 -4.15 12.24
N VAL A 41 -2.51 -2.98 12.58
CA VAL A 41 -3.53 -2.32 11.75
C VAL A 41 -2.94 -1.95 10.39
N THR A 42 -1.72 -1.42 10.37
CA THR A 42 -1.02 -1.06 9.13
C THR A 42 -0.76 -2.27 8.24
N ASP A 43 -0.24 -3.36 8.82
CA ASP A 43 0.03 -4.59 8.07
C ASP A 43 -1.25 -5.26 7.57
N THR A 44 -2.30 -5.27 8.40
CA THR A 44 -3.62 -5.80 8.04
C THR A 44 -4.22 -5.01 6.89
N TYR A 45 -4.24 -3.68 6.99
CA TYR A 45 -4.78 -2.81 5.95
C TYR A 45 -4.09 -3.04 4.60
N PHE A 46 -2.75 -3.04 4.55
CA PHE A 46 -2.04 -3.27 3.29
C PHE A 46 -2.28 -4.67 2.73
N SER A 47 -2.29 -5.70 3.59
CA SER A 47 -2.51 -7.09 3.18
C SER A 47 -3.92 -7.31 2.64
N GLU A 48 -4.93 -6.77 3.32
CA GLU A 48 -6.32 -6.90 2.91
C GLU A 48 -6.62 -6.08 1.65
N SER A 49 -6.05 -4.88 1.53
CA SER A 49 -6.18 -4.07 0.31
C SER A 49 -5.57 -4.77 -0.92
N ILE A 50 -4.38 -5.38 -0.77
CA ILE A 50 -3.75 -6.18 -1.85
C ILE A 50 -4.63 -7.40 -2.17
N ARG A 51 -5.13 -8.10 -1.16
CA ARG A 51 -5.99 -9.28 -1.33
C ARG A 51 -7.28 -8.92 -2.08
N SER A 52 -7.96 -7.87 -1.65
CA SER A 52 -9.17 -7.36 -2.28
C SER A 52 -8.92 -6.97 -3.74
N ALA A 53 -7.87 -6.20 -4.02
CA ALA A 53 -7.49 -5.82 -5.38
C ALA A 53 -7.15 -7.03 -6.26
N THR A 54 -6.49 -8.04 -5.69
CA THR A 54 -6.17 -9.30 -6.38
C THR A 54 -7.43 -10.10 -6.70
N LEU A 55 -8.39 -10.16 -5.78
CA LEU A 55 -9.68 -10.80 -6.02
C LEU A 55 -10.44 -10.09 -7.14
N ALA A 56 -10.55 -8.76 -7.08
CA ALA A 56 -11.17 -7.97 -8.13
C ALA A 56 -10.48 -8.18 -9.49
N TYR A 57 -9.14 -8.28 -9.51
CA TYR A 57 -8.37 -8.56 -10.73
C TYR A 57 -8.69 -9.93 -11.30
N ALA A 58 -8.69 -10.97 -10.46
CA ALA A 58 -9.00 -12.33 -10.87
C ALA A 58 -10.43 -12.44 -11.43
N THR A 59 -11.40 -11.82 -10.75
CA THR A 59 -12.80 -11.78 -11.21
C THR A 59 -12.91 -11.05 -12.55
N THR A 60 -12.28 -9.88 -12.69
CA THR A 60 -12.26 -9.09 -13.93
C THR A 60 -11.66 -9.90 -15.09
N ARG A 61 -10.53 -10.58 -14.85
CA ARG A 61 -9.90 -11.46 -15.86
C ARG A 61 -10.75 -12.69 -16.18
N GLY A 62 -11.47 -13.23 -15.21
CA GLY A 62 -12.44 -14.29 -15.42
C GLY A 62 -13.55 -13.86 -16.38
N VAL A 63 -14.13 -12.67 -16.17
CA VAL A 63 -15.12 -12.08 -17.08
C VAL A 63 -14.52 -11.88 -18.47
N ASN A 64 -13.33 -11.28 -18.57
CA ASN A 64 -12.62 -11.10 -19.85
C ASN A 64 -12.42 -12.42 -20.61
N ALA A 65 -12.13 -13.51 -19.89
CA ALA A 65 -11.94 -14.82 -20.50
C ALA A 65 -13.26 -15.39 -21.05
N VAL A 66 -14.38 -15.24 -20.33
CA VAL A 66 -15.71 -15.59 -20.86
C VAL A 66 -16.02 -14.77 -22.11
N VAL A 67 -15.81 -13.45 -22.06
CA VAL A 67 -16.06 -12.55 -23.19
C VAL A 67 -15.28 -12.98 -24.43
N SER A 68 -13.98 -13.25 -24.30
CA SER A 68 -13.12 -13.68 -25.41
C SER A 68 -13.58 -15.00 -26.03
N VAL A 69 -13.87 -16.02 -25.22
CA VAL A 69 -14.38 -17.32 -25.72
C VAL A 69 -15.69 -17.15 -26.49
N VAL A 70 -16.60 -16.33 -25.94
CA VAL A 70 -17.91 -16.07 -26.54
C VAL A 70 -17.77 -15.28 -27.84
N LYS A 71 -16.97 -14.20 -27.88
CA LYS A 71 -16.72 -13.40 -29.10
C LYS A 71 -16.11 -14.24 -30.22
N GLU A 72 -15.10 -15.05 -29.91
CA GLU A 72 -14.42 -15.91 -30.90
C GLU A 72 -15.36 -16.99 -31.43
N SER A 73 -16.13 -17.65 -30.55
CA SER A 73 -17.04 -18.74 -30.94
C SER A 73 -18.26 -18.27 -31.75
N HIS A 74 -18.79 -17.07 -31.48
CA HIS A 74 -19.90 -16.51 -32.24
C HIS A 74 -19.51 -16.08 -33.66
N LEU A 75 -18.24 -15.73 -33.88
CA LEU A 75 -17.74 -15.42 -35.22
C LEU A 75 -17.70 -16.66 -36.14
N GLU A 76 -17.51 -17.85 -35.56
CA GLU A 76 -17.30 -19.10 -36.31
C GLU A 76 -18.58 -19.91 -36.58
N LEU A 77 -19.67 -19.69 -35.81
CA LEU A 77 -20.87 -20.54 -35.83
C LEU A 77 -22.00 -20.10 -36.81
N ALA A 78 -21.84 -19.04 -37.60
CA ALA A 78 -22.92 -18.53 -38.47
C ALA A 78 -22.57 -18.49 -39.97
N PRO A 79 -22.99 -19.49 -40.78
CA PRO A 79 -22.67 -19.53 -42.22
C PRO A 79 -23.48 -18.55 -43.10
N ALA A 80 -24.48 -17.82 -42.57
CA ALA A 80 -25.38 -16.99 -43.40
C ALA A 80 -26.02 -15.74 -42.73
N GLY A 81 -25.60 -15.34 -41.52
CA GLY A 81 -26.38 -14.42 -40.66
C GLY A 81 -25.74 -13.07 -40.32
N VAL A 82 -25.62 -12.17 -41.29
CA VAL A 82 -24.92 -10.85 -41.19
C VAL A 82 -25.53 -9.87 -40.16
N GLY A 83 -26.65 -10.18 -39.49
CA GLY A 83 -27.33 -9.28 -38.54
C GLY A 83 -27.18 -9.59 -37.05
N ILE A 84 -27.08 -10.87 -36.64
CA ILE A 84 -27.05 -11.27 -35.22
C ILE A 84 -25.63 -11.20 -34.66
N THR A 85 -24.62 -11.51 -35.47
CA THR A 85 -23.20 -11.46 -35.09
C THR A 85 -22.72 -10.03 -34.83
N ILE A 86 -23.20 -9.05 -35.61
CA ILE A 86 -22.85 -7.64 -35.42
C ILE A 86 -23.43 -7.09 -34.11
N ALA A 87 -24.67 -7.44 -33.76
CA ALA A 87 -25.32 -6.97 -32.53
C ALA A 87 -24.70 -7.57 -31.26
N ALA A 88 -24.27 -8.84 -31.32
CA ALA A 88 -23.57 -9.51 -30.23
C ALA A 88 -22.22 -8.85 -29.92
N GLY A 89 -21.38 -8.63 -30.95
CA GLY A 89 -20.08 -7.97 -30.80
C GLY A 89 -20.20 -6.59 -30.16
N GLN A 90 -21.19 -5.80 -30.58
CA GLN A 90 -21.44 -4.44 -30.05
C GLN A 90 -21.74 -4.38 -28.55
N ILE A 91 -22.32 -5.43 -27.96
CA ILE A 91 -22.60 -5.50 -26.51
C ILE A 91 -21.37 -5.99 -25.75
N LEU A 92 -20.62 -6.94 -26.33
CA LEU A 92 -19.47 -7.54 -25.68
C LEU A 92 -18.20 -6.67 -25.77
N ASP A 93 -18.07 -5.85 -26.82
CA ASP A 93 -16.93 -4.94 -27.01
C ASP A 93 -16.71 -3.98 -25.83
N PRO A 94 -17.73 -3.27 -25.31
CA PRO A 94 -17.58 -2.45 -24.11
C PRO A 94 -17.11 -3.23 -22.89
N ILE A 95 -17.63 -4.45 -22.69
CA ILE A 95 -17.27 -5.28 -21.53
C ILE A 95 -15.79 -5.68 -21.63
N ASP A 96 -15.35 -6.14 -22.81
CA ASP A 96 -13.97 -6.52 -23.11
C ASP A 96 -12.98 -5.37 -22.83
N ASP A 97 -13.26 -4.20 -23.42
CA ASP A 97 -12.46 -2.98 -23.23
C ASP A 97 -12.38 -2.57 -21.76
N MET A 98 -13.51 -2.66 -21.05
CA MET A 98 -13.58 -2.34 -19.64
C MET A 98 -12.78 -3.32 -18.78
N THR A 99 -12.89 -4.62 -19.05
CA THR A 99 -12.12 -5.63 -18.32
C THR A 99 -10.62 -5.48 -18.53
N GLU A 100 -10.19 -5.14 -19.74
CA GLU A 100 -8.77 -4.89 -20.03
C GLU A 100 -8.25 -3.64 -19.29
N ARG A 101 -8.98 -2.52 -19.40
CA ARG A 101 -8.60 -1.26 -18.74
C ARG A 101 -8.61 -1.40 -17.22
N LEU A 102 -9.67 -2.00 -16.66
CA LEU A 102 -9.78 -2.24 -15.22
C LEU A 102 -8.65 -3.15 -14.71
N SER A 103 -8.32 -4.20 -15.46
CA SER A 103 -7.19 -5.08 -15.12
C SER A 103 -5.88 -4.29 -15.00
N SER A 104 -5.62 -3.34 -15.90
CA SER A 104 -4.42 -2.50 -15.83
C SER A 104 -4.39 -1.62 -14.56
N VAL A 105 -5.54 -1.03 -14.19
CA VAL A 105 -5.69 -0.19 -12.99
C VAL A 105 -5.47 -1.02 -11.73
N LEU A 106 -6.04 -2.22 -11.67
CA LEU A 106 -5.89 -3.13 -10.54
C LEU A 106 -4.45 -3.59 -10.36
N VAL A 107 -3.74 -3.93 -11.44
CA VAL A 107 -2.31 -4.28 -11.37
C VAL A 107 -1.49 -3.10 -10.84
N ALA A 108 -1.76 -1.88 -11.30
CA ALA A 108 -1.09 -0.68 -10.80
C ALA A 108 -1.39 -0.43 -9.31
N ALA A 109 -2.62 -0.64 -8.87
CA ALA A 109 -3.01 -0.53 -7.47
C ALA A 109 -2.30 -1.58 -6.60
N ILE A 110 -2.33 -2.86 -6.99
CA ILE A 110 -1.65 -3.96 -6.29
C ILE A 110 -0.14 -3.67 -6.15
N ALA A 111 0.51 -3.30 -7.25
CA ALA A 111 1.94 -3.00 -7.26
C ALA A 111 2.25 -1.80 -6.34
N SER A 112 1.45 -0.73 -6.40
CA SER A 112 1.66 0.46 -5.59
C SER A 112 1.49 0.19 -4.09
N ILE A 113 0.41 -0.49 -3.71
CA ILE A 113 0.15 -0.85 -2.31
C ILE A 113 1.24 -1.82 -1.81
N GLY A 114 1.69 -2.76 -2.65
CA GLY A 114 2.81 -3.66 -2.35
C GLY A 114 4.11 -2.91 -2.07
N ILE A 115 4.46 -1.89 -2.89
CA ILE A 115 5.64 -1.06 -2.65
C ILE A 115 5.54 -0.32 -1.32
N GLN A 116 4.35 0.21 -0.98
CA GLN A 116 4.13 0.87 0.31
C GLN A 116 4.28 -0.11 1.48
N LYS A 117 3.74 -1.32 1.36
CA LYS A 117 3.90 -2.38 2.36
C LYS A 117 5.37 -2.74 2.58
N LEU A 118 6.14 -2.94 1.51
CA LEU A 118 7.58 -3.18 1.61
C LEU A 118 8.31 -2.01 2.27
N GLY A 119 7.96 -0.78 1.90
CA GLY A 119 8.50 0.42 2.54
C GLY A 119 8.21 0.48 4.04
N TYR A 120 7.01 0.06 4.45
CA TYR A 120 6.61 -0.05 5.85
C TYR A 120 7.41 -1.14 6.59
N GLU A 121 7.54 -2.34 6.02
CA GLU A 121 8.32 -3.44 6.61
C GLU A 121 9.80 -3.05 6.81
N ILE A 122 10.41 -2.43 5.80
CA ILE A 122 11.78 -1.91 5.88
C ILE A 122 11.87 -0.80 6.94
N GLY A 123 10.91 0.13 6.94
CA GLY A 123 10.84 1.23 7.89
C GLY A 123 10.73 0.77 9.34
N THR A 124 9.89 -0.22 9.62
CA THR A 124 9.75 -0.80 10.96
C THR A 124 10.99 -1.56 11.40
N ALA A 125 11.64 -2.30 10.49
CA ALA A 125 12.83 -3.07 10.80
C ALA A 125 14.08 -2.22 11.13
N ILE A 126 14.19 -1.02 10.55
CA ILE A 126 15.41 -0.20 10.60
C ILE A 126 15.26 1.04 11.48
N SER A 127 14.12 1.73 11.46
CA SER A 127 13.98 3.08 12.05
C SER A 127 14.37 3.18 13.53
N PHE A 128 13.78 2.36 14.41
CA PHE A 128 14.09 2.39 15.84
C PHE A 128 15.54 1.95 16.13
N LYS A 129 16.10 1.01 15.37
CA LYS A 129 17.52 0.64 15.47
C LYS A 129 18.43 1.79 15.06
N ALA A 130 18.08 2.51 13.99
CA ALA A 130 18.82 3.68 13.53
C ALA A 130 18.77 4.80 14.58
N ILE A 131 17.62 5.06 15.20
CA ILE A 131 17.49 6.02 16.30
C ILE A 131 18.36 5.59 17.49
N ALA A 132 18.29 4.32 17.90
CA ALA A 132 19.11 3.79 18.99
C ALA A 132 20.61 3.95 18.71
N MET A 133 21.05 3.65 17.48
CA MET A 133 22.45 3.81 17.06
C MET A 133 22.90 5.27 17.10
N VAL A 134 22.08 6.20 16.57
CA VAL A 134 22.41 7.63 16.62
C VAL A 134 22.54 8.10 18.07
N LEU A 135 21.60 7.75 18.95
CA LEU A 135 21.66 8.10 20.37
C LEU A 135 22.88 7.50 21.09
N LEU A 136 23.25 6.25 20.74
CA LEU A 136 24.45 5.60 21.28
C LEU A 136 25.73 6.34 20.86
N LEU A 137 25.80 6.77 19.59
CA LEU A 137 26.93 7.55 19.07
C LEU A 137 27.01 8.94 19.70
N MET A 138 25.90 9.51 20.16
CA MET A 138 25.92 10.79 20.87
C MET A 138 26.59 10.67 22.24
N ALA A 139 26.43 9.56 22.97
CA ALA A 139 26.99 9.40 24.32
C ALA A 139 28.49 9.80 24.47
N PRO A 140 29.43 9.32 23.65
CA PRO A 140 30.84 9.73 23.74
C PRO A 140 31.07 11.20 23.38
N LEU A 141 30.24 11.81 22.52
CA LEU A 141 30.38 13.22 22.15
C LEU A 141 30.19 14.18 23.35
N LEU A 142 29.52 13.75 24.44
CA LEU A 142 29.37 14.58 25.67
C LEU A 142 30.71 14.80 26.38
N TRP A 143 31.68 13.90 26.16
CA TRP A 143 32.95 13.86 26.87
C TRP A 143 34.08 14.51 26.07
N LEU A 144 33.87 14.70 24.77
CA LEU A 144 34.84 15.33 23.88
C LEU A 144 34.73 16.86 24.01
N ASN A 145 35.78 17.50 24.53
CA ASN A 145 35.82 18.95 24.76
C ASN A 145 36.11 19.74 23.47
N SER A 146 35.34 19.48 22.42
CA SER A 146 35.49 20.07 21.09
C SER A 146 34.22 20.86 20.73
N ALA A 147 34.38 22.15 20.46
CA ALA A 147 33.28 23.01 20.01
C ALA A 147 32.67 22.51 18.67
N ALA A 148 33.51 21.96 17.79
CA ALA A 148 33.07 21.38 16.53
C ALA A 148 32.19 20.13 16.73
N LEU A 149 32.54 19.26 17.69
CA LEU A 149 31.76 18.06 18.00
C LEU A 149 30.48 18.40 18.78
N ALA A 150 30.52 19.45 19.62
CA ALA A 150 29.33 19.97 20.28
C ALA A 150 28.27 20.48 19.29
N ALA A 151 28.68 20.99 18.12
CA ALA A 151 27.78 21.42 17.07
C ALA A 151 27.06 20.27 16.35
N LEU A 152 27.54 19.02 16.48
CA LEU A 152 26.91 17.83 15.88
C LEU A 152 25.67 17.34 16.65
N TYR A 153 25.48 17.76 17.90
CA TYR A 153 24.33 17.33 18.71
C TYR A 153 22.98 17.69 18.10
N GLU A 154 22.85 18.94 17.68
CA GLU A 154 21.61 19.46 17.13
C GLU A 154 21.17 18.73 15.85
N PRO A 155 22.02 18.55 14.81
CA PRO A 155 21.64 17.79 13.63
C PRO A 155 21.39 16.31 13.92
N LEU A 156 22.10 15.67 14.86
CA LEU A 156 21.85 14.28 15.24
C LEU A 156 20.48 14.11 15.93
N LEU A 157 20.10 15.02 16.83
CA LEU A 157 18.76 15.02 17.44
C LEU A 157 17.67 15.26 16.40
N LYS A 158 17.87 16.20 15.47
CA LYS A 158 16.95 16.43 14.34
C LYS A 158 16.81 15.19 13.48
N LEU A 159 17.90 14.48 13.22
CA LEU A 159 17.88 13.21 12.49
C LEU A 159 17.06 12.15 13.23
N CYS A 160 17.23 11.99 14.55
CA CYS A 160 16.40 11.09 15.35
C CYS A 160 14.91 11.44 15.26
N LEU A 161 14.55 12.72 15.35
CA LEU A 161 13.16 13.18 15.24
C LEU A 161 12.59 12.93 13.84
N LEU A 162 13.39 13.14 12.78
CA LEU A 162 12.98 12.87 11.41
C LEU A 162 12.81 11.37 11.14
N LEU A 163 13.71 10.52 11.65
CA LEU A 163 13.57 9.07 11.59
C LEU A 163 12.32 8.58 12.34
N LEU A 164 12.00 9.19 13.47
CA LEU A 164 10.79 8.91 14.23
C LEU A 164 9.55 9.30 13.44
N LEU A 165 9.56 10.46 12.79
CA LEU A 165 8.44 10.92 11.98
C LEU A 165 8.26 10.03 10.74
N LEU A 166 9.35 9.62 10.11
CA LEU A 166 9.34 8.67 8.98
C LEU A 166 8.79 7.30 9.41
N ARG A 167 9.11 6.82 10.62
CA ARG A 167 8.59 5.57 11.18
C ARG A 167 7.07 5.56 11.29
N PHE A 168 6.48 6.69 11.63
CA PHE A 168 5.02 6.81 11.78
C PHE A 168 4.31 7.32 10.53
N LEU A 169 5.04 7.70 9.48
CA LEU A 169 4.47 8.22 8.24
C LEU A 169 3.50 7.22 7.58
N LEU A 170 3.99 6.01 7.29
CA LEU A 170 3.20 4.96 6.64
C LEU A 170 2.10 4.39 7.56
N PRO A 171 2.37 4.13 8.85
CA PRO A 171 1.31 3.68 9.75
C PRO A 171 0.17 4.67 9.91
N VAL A 172 0.45 5.97 10.02
CA VAL A 172 -0.60 6.99 10.12
C VAL A 172 -1.37 7.08 8.81
N SER A 173 -0.72 6.99 7.64
CA SER A 173 -1.44 6.95 6.37
C SER A 173 -2.32 5.72 6.24
N ALA A 174 -1.86 4.55 6.70
CA ALA A 174 -2.64 3.32 6.68
C ALA A 174 -3.87 3.40 7.56
N LEU A 175 -3.78 4.00 8.76
CA LEU A 175 -4.94 4.21 9.63
C LEU A 175 -6.02 5.08 8.97
N ILE A 176 -5.62 6.17 8.31
CA ILE A 176 -6.56 7.05 7.59
C ILE A 176 -7.18 6.29 6.41
N SER A 177 -6.35 5.56 5.66
CA SER A 177 -6.80 4.79 4.51
C SER A 177 -7.73 3.64 4.88
N ASP A 178 -7.49 2.96 6.01
CA ASP A 178 -8.30 1.86 6.51
C ASP A 178 -9.71 2.33 6.87
N GLN A 179 -9.82 3.48 7.53
CA GLN A 179 -11.10 4.10 7.85
C GLN A 179 -11.88 4.50 6.58
N LEU A 180 -11.18 5.07 5.59
CA LEU A 180 -11.80 5.42 4.30
C LEU A 180 -12.23 4.16 3.54
N TYR A 181 -11.37 3.14 3.51
CA TYR A 181 -11.60 1.91 2.78
C TYR A 181 -12.79 1.14 3.33
N SER A 182 -12.77 0.81 4.63
CA SER A 182 -13.82 0.00 5.28
C SER A 182 -15.21 0.62 5.19
N HIS A 183 -15.32 1.95 5.28
CA HIS A 183 -16.61 2.63 5.33
C HIS A 183 -17.15 3.04 3.96
N TRP A 184 -16.29 3.42 3.02
CA TRP A 184 -16.71 4.05 1.76
C TRP A 184 -16.40 3.23 0.51
N LEU A 185 -15.36 2.40 0.54
CA LEU A 185 -14.86 1.73 -0.66
C LEU A 185 -15.18 0.23 -0.65
N GLN A 186 -14.98 -0.43 0.50
CA GLN A 186 -15.14 -1.87 0.65
C GLN A 186 -16.54 -2.36 0.28
N PRO A 187 -17.66 -1.73 0.73
CA PRO A 187 -18.99 -2.22 0.38
C PRO A 187 -19.22 -2.27 -1.13
N GLY A 188 -18.90 -1.18 -1.84
CA GLY A 188 -19.06 -1.12 -3.29
C GLY A 188 -18.09 -2.02 -4.06
N ILE A 189 -16.89 -2.29 -3.53
CA ILE A 189 -15.96 -3.25 -4.13
C ILE A 189 -16.51 -4.67 -3.98
N THR A 190 -16.95 -5.04 -2.78
CA THR A 190 -17.48 -6.39 -2.52
C THR A 190 -18.72 -6.65 -3.36
N ASP A 191 -19.68 -5.73 -3.37
CA ASP A 191 -20.92 -5.87 -4.15
C ASP A 191 -20.62 -6.04 -5.65
N ALA A 192 -19.73 -5.20 -6.22
CA ALA A 192 -19.38 -5.30 -7.63
C ALA A 192 -18.55 -6.56 -7.97
N VAL A 193 -17.72 -7.06 -7.04
CA VAL A 193 -17.02 -8.34 -7.22
C VAL A 193 -18.01 -9.50 -7.18
N ASP A 194 -18.96 -9.48 -6.26
CA ASP A 194 -19.97 -10.52 -6.12
C ASP A 194 -20.87 -10.59 -7.36
N ASP A 195 -21.32 -9.45 -7.89
CA ASP A 195 -22.10 -9.35 -9.13
C ASP A 195 -21.34 -9.94 -10.34
N LEU A 196 -20.03 -9.70 -10.43
CA LEU A 196 -19.20 -10.22 -11.53
C LEU A 196 -18.80 -11.69 -11.33
N SER A 197 -18.77 -12.17 -10.09
CA SER A 197 -18.37 -13.55 -9.76
C SER A 197 -19.33 -14.58 -10.35
N ALA A 198 -20.63 -14.24 -10.45
CA ALA A 198 -21.64 -15.09 -11.10
C ALA A 198 -21.28 -15.40 -12.57
N VAL A 199 -20.66 -14.43 -13.26
CA VAL A 199 -20.22 -14.57 -14.65
C VAL A 199 -18.84 -15.22 -14.73
N SER A 200 -17.91 -14.89 -13.83
CA SER A 200 -16.58 -15.53 -13.84
C SER A 200 -16.62 -17.00 -13.44
N ASN A 201 -17.56 -17.42 -12.58
CA ASN A 201 -17.69 -18.83 -12.18
C ASN A 201 -18.17 -19.73 -13.34
N SER A 202 -18.89 -19.17 -14.32
CA SER A 202 -19.20 -19.84 -15.59
C SER A 202 -17.91 -20.19 -16.36
N TYR A 203 -16.86 -19.37 -16.27
CA TYR A 203 -15.54 -19.70 -16.84
C TYR A 203 -14.90 -20.92 -16.16
N GLN A 204 -14.92 -21.01 -14.83
CA GLN A 204 -14.38 -22.20 -14.14
C GLN A 204 -15.10 -23.49 -14.50
N SER A 205 -16.37 -23.40 -14.91
CA SER A 205 -17.13 -24.54 -15.41
C SER A 205 -16.75 -24.86 -16.86
N LEU A 206 -16.49 -23.84 -17.69
CA LEU A 206 -15.99 -23.98 -19.07
C LEU A 206 -14.52 -24.46 -19.14
N SER A 207 -13.67 -24.07 -18.17
CA SER A 207 -12.23 -24.37 -18.14
C SER A 207 -11.87 -25.69 -17.47
N LYS A 208 -12.84 -26.38 -16.85
CA LYS A 208 -12.67 -27.73 -16.26
C LYS A 208 -12.73 -28.84 -17.32
N LEU A 209 -12.90 -28.51 -18.58
CA LEU A 209 -12.69 -29.44 -19.68
C LEU A 209 -11.17 -29.72 -19.79
N PRO A 210 -10.73 -30.99 -19.82
CA PRO A 210 -9.31 -31.33 -19.87
C PRO A 210 -8.64 -30.65 -21.08
N PRO A 211 -7.37 -30.19 -20.96
CA PRO A 211 -6.60 -29.89 -22.16
C PRO A 211 -6.53 -31.18 -22.97
N GLU A 212 -6.97 -31.15 -24.23
CA GLU A 212 -6.89 -32.31 -25.10
C GLU A 212 -5.42 -32.76 -25.19
N GLN A 213 -5.12 -33.89 -24.55
CA GLN A 213 -3.88 -34.60 -24.80
C GLN A 213 -3.99 -35.23 -26.19
N GLY A 214 -3.38 -34.56 -27.17
CA GLY A 214 -3.01 -35.18 -28.45
C GLY A 214 -4.09 -35.14 -29.54
N GLY A 215 -4.21 -33.99 -30.20
CA GLY A 215 -4.90 -33.86 -31.48
C GLY A 215 -4.65 -32.49 -32.07
N GLY A 216 -4.12 -32.42 -33.29
CA GLY A 216 -3.82 -31.14 -33.95
C GLY A 216 -5.04 -30.22 -34.07
N PHE A 217 -4.80 -28.95 -34.36
CA PHE A 217 -5.79 -27.87 -34.56
C PHE A 217 -7.04 -28.24 -35.41
N PHE A 218 -6.95 -29.28 -36.25
CA PHE A 218 -8.06 -29.82 -37.05
C PHE A 218 -9.02 -30.76 -36.29
N SER A 219 -8.56 -31.47 -35.25
CA SER A 219 -9.42 -32.34 -34.41
C SER A 219 -10.26 -31.55 -33.40
N SER A 220 -9.72 -30.44 -32.87
CA SER A 220 -10.49 -29.52 -32.01
C SER A 220 -11.64 -28.84 -32.75
N MET A 221 -11.48 -28.61 -34.06
CA MET A 221 -12.49 -27.99 -34.94
C MET A 221 -13.62 -28.97 -35.31
N THR A 222 -13.37 -30.28 -35.27
CA THR A 222 -14.37 -31.34 -35.53
C THR A 222 -14.99 -31.93 -34.25
N ALA A 223 -14.38 -31.66 -33.08
CA ALA A 223 -14.84 -32.09 -31.75
C ALA A 223 -15.55 -31.00 -30.94
N ALA A 224 -16.09 -29.97 -31.59
CA ALA A 224 -17.07 -29.07 -30.98
C ALA A 224 -18.39 -29.84 -30.78
N THR A 225 -18.49 -30.54 -29.65
CA THR A 225 -19.67 -31.32 -29.28
C THR A 225 -20.88 -30.40 -29.13
N SER A 226 -22.09 -30.87 -29.45
CA SER A 226 -23.34 -30.11 -29.26
C SER A 226 -23.48 -29.51 -27.85
N GLU A 227 -22.89 -30.18 -26.85
CA GLU A 227 -22.84 -29.73 -25.46
C GLU A 227 -21.98 -28.47 -25.26
N LYS A 228 -20.81 -28.36 -25.92
CA LYS A 228 -19.95 -27.17 -25.86
C LYS A 228 -20.63 -25.96 -26.51
N VAL A 229 -21.31 -26.18 -27.64
CA VAL A 229 -22.07 -25.13 -28.34
C VAL A 229 -23.21 -24.62 -27.47
N GLU A 230 -23.93 -25.51 -26.78
CA GLU A 230 -25.01 -25.12 -25.88
C GLU A 230 -24.49 -24.35 -24.65
N GLN A 231 -23.35 -24.77 -24.07
CA GLN A 231 -22.71 -24.06 -22.97
C GLN A 231 -22.24 -22.65 -23.36
N ILE A 232 -21.64 -22.49 -24.54
CA ILE A 232 -21.23 -21.18 -25.06
C ILE A 232 -22.46 -20.30 -25.29
N ARG A 233 -23.53 -20.84 -25.87
CA ARG A 233 -24.79 -20.13 -26.07
C ARG A 233 -25.41 -19.70 -24.74
N ALA A 234 -25.40 -20.56 -23.72
CA ALA A 234 -25.90 -20.23 -22.39
C ALA A 234 -25.08 -19.11 -21.74
N ALA A 235 -23.75 -19.17 -21.83
CA ALA A 235 -22.86 -18.12 -21.32
C ALA A 235 -23.08 -16.78 -22.03
N PHE A 236 -23.30 -16.80 -23.35
CA PHE A 236 -23.64 -15.60 -24.12
C PHE A 236 -24.98 -15.00 -23.68
N MET A 237 -26.03 -15.82 -23.58
CA MET A 237 -27.34 -15.33 -23.15
C MET A 237 -27.29 -14.73 -21.75
N GLN A 238 -26.58 -15.37 -20.82
CA GLN A 238 -26.35 -14.85 -19.47
C GLN A 238 -25.61 -13.50 -19.50
N MET A 239 -24.62 -13.34 -20.38
CA MET A 239 -23.86 -12.10 -20.52
C MET A 239 -24.71 -10.97 -21.13
N VAL A 240 -25.53 -11.26 -22.14
CA VAL A 240 -26.44 -10.26 -22.74
C VAL A 240 -27.54 -9.86 -21.76
N GLU A 241 -28.13 -10.83 -21.05
CA GLU A 241 -29.18 -10.58 -20.05
C GLU A 241 -28.68 -9.70 -18.89
N HIS A 242 -27.43 -9.92 -18.46
CA HIS A 242 -26.82 -9.17 -17.36
C HIS A 242 -25.82 -8.11 -17.80
N ALA A 243 -25.79 -7.74 -19.08
CA ALA A 243 -24.79 -6.82 -19.64
C ALA A 243 -24.74 -5.48 -18.89
N GLU A 244 -25.91 -4.92 -18.56
CA GLU A 244 -26.00 -3.66 -17.81
C GLU A 244 -25.35 -3.78 -16.43
N ASN A 245 -25.62 -4.87 -15.69
CA ASN A 245 -25.07 -5.09 -14.35
C ASN A 245 -23.57 -5.36 -14.40
N ILE A 246 -23.09 -6.08 -15.40
CA ILE A 246 -21.66 -6.31 -15.64
C ILE A 246 -20.95 -4.98 -15.89
N ILE A 247 -21.46 -4.18 -16.82
CA ILE A 247 -20.88 -2.87 -17.16
C ILE A 247 -20.89 -1.95 -15.93
N ARG A 248 -22.01 -1.89 -15.19
CA ARG A 248 -22.14 -1.11 -13.96
C ARG A 248 -21.12 -1.54 -12.90
N SER A 249 -20.91 -2.84 -12.71
CA SER A 249 -19.96 -3.39 -11.74
C SER A 249 -18.52 -3.11 -12.14
N LEU A 250 -18.18 -3.27 -13.43
CA LEU A 250 -16.85 -2.91 -13.96
C LEU A 250 -16.57 -1.40 -13.81
N LEU A 251 -17.56 -0.54 -14.08
CA LEU A 251 -17.44 0.91 -13.88
C LEU A 251 -17.27 1.28 -12.41
N THR A 252 -18.02 0.58 -11.55
CA THR A 252 -17.95 0.77 -10.09
C THR A 252 -16.56 0.39 -9.59
N LEU A 253 -16.04 -0.78 -9.95
CA LEU A 253 -14.68 -1.21 -9.60
C LEU A 253 -13.63 -0.26 -10.16
N MET A 254 -13.74 0.15 -11.42
CA MET A 254 -12.80 1.10 -12.01
C MET A 254 -12.76 2.41 -11.23
N THR A 255 -13.93 2.95 -10.89
CA THR A 255 -14.04 4.21 -10.14
C THR A 255 -13.49 4.08 -8.72
N LEU A 256 -13.84 2.99 -8.02
CA LEU A 256 -13.40 2.75 -6.65
C LEU A 256 -11.89 2.52 -6.56
N TYR A 257 -11.31 1.70 -7.44
CA TYR A 257 -9.86 1.49 -7.45
C TYR A 257 -9.07 2.68 -7.99
N LEU A 258 -9.65 3.49 -8.88
CA LEU A 258 -9.06 4.78 -9.22
C LEU A 258 -9.07 5.73 -8.01
N ALA A 259 -10.15 5.74 -7.22
CA ALA A 259 -10.21 6.52 -5.98
C ALA A 259 -9.19 6.04 -4.94
N VAL A 260 -9.04 4.72 -4.75
CA VAL A 260 -7.96 4.10 -3.95
C VAL A 260 -6.61 4.63 -4.42
N PHE A 261 -6.31 4.55 -5.72
CA PHE A 261 -5.04 5.01 -6.26
C PHE A 261 -4.82 6.51 -6.03
N VAL A 262 -5.77 7.36 -6.40
CA VAL A 262 -5.61 8.82 -6.24
C VAL A 262 -5.47 9.23 -4.78
N VAL A 263 -6.34 8.72 -3.91
CA VAL A 263 -6.32 9.15 -2.49
C VAL A 263 -5.14 8.54 -1.76
N GLN A 264 -4.90 7.24 -1.91
CA GLN A 264 -3.96 6.51 -1.08
C GLN A 264 -2.54 6.46 -1.66
N VAL A 265 -2.39 6.45 -2.99
CA VAL A 265 -1.05 6.42 -3.62
C VAL A 265 -0.52 7.81 -3.88
N VAL A 266 -1.40 8.75 -4.25
CA VAL A 266 -0.98 10.10 -4.64
C VAL A 266 -1.19 11.10 -3.51
N MET A 267 -2.44 11.34 -3.09
CA MET A 267 -2.75 12.43 -2.17
C MET A 267 -2.14 12.23 -0.78
N LEU A 268 -2.38 11.07 -0.14
CA LEU A 268 -1.95 10.83 1.23
C LEU A 268 -0.42 10.83 1.40
N PRO A 269 0.37 10.11 0.59
CA PRO A 269 1.83 10.14 0.69
C PRO A 269 2.41 11.53 0.44
N LEU A 270 1.87 12.28 -0.53
CA LEU A 270 2.30 13.65 -0.80
C LEU A 270 1.94 14.60 0.35
N LEU A 271 0.73 14.47 0.92
CA LEU A 271 0.30 15.25 2.08
C LEU A 271 1.18 14.96 3.30
N MET A 272 1.48 13.69 3.54
CA MET A 272 2.35 13.25 4.63
C MET A 272 3.79 13.73 4.44
N LEU A 273 4.34 13.64 3.23
CA LEU A 273 5.67 14.15 2.90
C LEU A 273 5.73 15.67 3.03
N TRP A 274 4.69 16.38 2.58
CA TRP A 274 4.59 17.82 2.76
C TRP A 274 4.53 18.21 4.25
N LEU A 275 3.76 17.49 5.06
CA LEU A 275 3.65 17.71 6.49
C LEU A 275 4.98 17.44 7.20
N MET A 276 5.67 16.35 6.83
CA MET A 276 7.03 16.05 7.28
C MET A 276 8.00 17.18 6.95
N LEU A 277 8.02 17.67 5.70
CA LEU A 277 8.89 18.77 5.29
C LEU A 277 8.55 20.08 6.00
N ARG A 278 7.26 20.32 6.27
CA ARG A 278 6.80 21.50 7.01
C ARG A 278 7.27 21.46 8.46
N ILE A 279 7.20 20.31 9.11
CA ILE A 279 7.72 20.10 10.47
C ILE A 279 9.26 20.21 10.46
N ALA A 280 9.92 19.58 9.48
CA ALA A 280 11.37 19.63 9.29
C ALA A 280 11.91 21.06 9.15
N LYS A 281 11.19 21.92 8.42
CA LYS A 281 11.54 23.33 8.20
C LYS A 281 11.04 24.26 9.31
N SER A 282 10.18 23.79 10.20
CA SER A 282 9.65 24.62 11.27
C SER A 282 10.73 24.86 12.33
N ARG A 283 10.75 26.06 12.90
CA ARG A 283 11.59 26.38 14.07
C ARG A 283 11.24 25.54 15.31
N MET A 284 10.19 24.72 15.25
CA MET A 284 9.83 23.83 16.36
C MET A 284 10.90 22.76 16.58
N LEU A 285 11.39 22.10 15.54
CA LEU A 285 12.45 21.09 15.72
C LEU A 285 13.75 21.72 16.23
N ASP A 286 14.08 22.92 15.74
CA ASP A 286 15.24 23.68 16.23
C ASP A 286 15.07 24.02 17.72
N SER A 287 13.90 24.55 18.11
CA SER A 287 13.59 24.89 19.49
C SER A 287 13.64 23.68 20.43
N TRP A 288 13.09 22.54 20.00
CA TRP A 288 13.11 21.29 20.77
C TRP A 288 14.52 20.73 20.88
N ALA A 289 15.28 20.68 19.79
CA ALA A 289 16.66 20.22 19.79
C ALA A 289 17.57 21.10 20.68
N VAL A 290 17.42 22.42 20.61
CA VAL A 290 18.15 23.38 21.45
C VAL A 290 17.73 23.26 22.92
N SER A 291 16.44 23.13 23.22
CA SER A 291 15.94 22.94 24.59
C SER A 291 16.44 21.63 25.21
N PHE A 292 16.42 20.54 24.44
CA PHE A 292 16.89 19.24 24.89
C PHE A 292 18.41 19.22 25.08
N ARG A 293 19.16 19.82 24.15
CA ARG A 293 20.61 20.05 24.32
C ARG A 293 20.89 20.82 25.60
N ARG A 294 20.18 21.92 25.85
CA ARG A 294 20.36 22.74 27.06
C ARG A 294 20.08 21.93 28.33
N LYS A 295 19.02 21.13 28.38
CA LYS A 295 18.74 20.25 29.53
C LYS A 295 19.82 19.18 29.73
N LEU A 296 20.37 18.63 28.65
CA LEU A 296 21.46 17.65 28.71
C LEU A 296 22.80 18.27 29.14
N THR A 297 23.07 19.54 28.82
CA THR A 297 24.34 20.21 29.15
C THR A 297 24.30 21.05 30.43
N ASP A 298 23.15 21.62 30.79
CA ASP A 298 23.03 22.68 31.83
C ASP A 298 22.24 22.23 33.08
N SER A 299 21.90 20.95 33.24
CA SER A 299 21.06 20.48 34.36
C SER A 299 21.71 20.72 35.75
N HIS A 300 21.38 21.85 36.39
CA HIS A 300 21.70 22.36 37.75
C HIS A 300 22.85 23.38 37.88
N ASP A 301 22.72 24.55 37.25
CA ASP A 301 23.40 25.77 37.74
C ASP A 301 22.47 26.69 38.59
N ASP A 302 21.15 26.44 38.64
CA ASP A 302 20.18 27.35 39.28
C ASP A 302 19.68 26.95 40.68
N ALA A 303 20.42 26.11 41.42
CA ALA A 303 20.03 25.68 42.78
C ALA A 303 20.88 26.28 43.91
N ALA A 304 21.65 27.35 43.67
CA ALA A 304 22.39 28.04 44.71
C ALA A 304 22.47 29.56 44.43
N LEU A 305 21.40 30.26 44.75
CA LEU A 305 21.45 31.62 45.28
C LEU A 305 20.78 31.61 46.66
#